data_AF-A0A9N9IUY9-F1
#
_entry.id   AF-A0A9N9IUY9-F1
#
_cell.length_a   1.000
_cell.length_b   1.000
_cell.length_c   1.000
_cell.angle_alpha   90.00
_cell.angle_beta   90.00
_cell.angle_gamma   90.00
#
_symmetry.space_group_name_H-M   'P 1'
#
loop_
_entity.id
_entity.type
_entity.pdbx_description
1 polymer ?
#
loop_
_entity_poly.entity_id
_entity_poly.type
_entity_poly.pdbx_seq_one_letter_code
_entity_poly.pdbx_strand_id
1 'polypeptide(L)'
;SLTPSVPNHHIPVAVTIPPEIFIKICEHLPPSDLLVLTGVCRRFRGFLCSPESSITQDIWRTSRVNFLPSLQLPPPDGMYEEEYIRFGKLLTNCQYCLTKKTVKVYWQFRVRCCQECLSKNTTPIVFSKTYEWMNDSVLSGLAYVRHNNQVLFWYPDVKSSYKEFEAISGNKYLEW
;
A
#
# COMPACT_ATOMS: atom_id res chain seq x y z
N SER A 1 -13.79 -43.93 -53.49
CA SER A 1 -13.22 -44.11 -52.14
C SER A 1 -12.79 -42.76 -51.62
N LEU A 2 -13.63 -42.10 -50.82
CA LEU A 2 -13.35 -40.78 -50.24
C LEU A 2 -12.62 -41.01 -48.91
N THR A 3 -11.34 -40.66 -48.85
CA THR A 3 -10.57 -40.62 -47.59
C THR A 3 -11.04 -39.43 -46.77
N PRO A 4 -11.36 -39.58 -45.47
CA PRO A 4 -11.72 -38.44 -44.65
C PRO A 4 -10.48 -37.63 -44.32
N SER A 5 -10.47 -36.36 -44.74
CA SER A 5 -9.48 -35.37 -44.31
C SER A 5 -9.62 -35.13 -42.81
N VAL A 6 -8.63 -35.57 -42.04
CA VAL A 6 -8.51 -35.25 -40.62
C VAL A 6 -8.36 -33.73 -40.50
N PRO A 7 -9.22 -33.03 -39.72
CA PRO A 7 -9.06 -31.60 -39.54
C PRO A 7 -7.76 -31.37 -38.77
N ASN A 8 -6.83 -30.69 -39.41
CA ASN A 8 -5.57 -30.27 -38.82
C ASN A 8 -5.91 -29.24 -37.73
N HIS A 9 -6.16 -29.71 -36.51
CA HIS A 9 -6.25 -28.85 -35.35
C HIS A 9 -4.85 -28.30 -35.14
N HIS A 10 -4.57 -27.14 -35.72
CA HIS A 10 -3.52 -26.26 -35.27
C HIS A 10 -3.85 -25.93 -33.81
N ILE A 11 -3.40 -26.78 -32.89
CA ILE A 11 -3.18 -26.38 -31.50
C ILE A 11 -2.30 -25.15 -31.67
N PRO A 12 -2.76 -23.95 -31.29
CA PRO A 12 -1.88 -22.81 -31.31
C PRO A 12 -0.69 -23.24 -30.45
N VAL A 13 0.52 -23.16 -31.03
CA VAL A 13 1.75 -23.10 -30.25
C VAL A 13 1.75 -21.74 -29.52
N ALA A 14 0.66 -21.41 -28.84
CA ALA A 14 0.65 -20.47 -27.76
C ALA A 14 1.47 -21.17 -26.69
N VAL A 15 2.78 -20.95 -26.76
CA VAL A 15 3.79 -21.39 -25.82
C VAL A 15 3.17 -21.33 -24.43
N THR A 16 2.75 -22.46 -23.90
CA THR A 16 2.24 -22.55 -22.54
C THR A 16 3.47 -22.49 -21.66
N ILE A 17 3.95 -21.26 -21.41
CA ILE A 17 5.06 -21.00 -20.50
C ILE A 17 4.69 -21.68 -19.17
N PRO A 18 5.50 -22.63 -18.68
CA PRO A 18 5.29 -23.24 -17.38
C PRO A 18 5.25 -22.15 -16.29
N PRO A 19 4.40 -22.28 -15.26
CA PRO A 19 4.33 -21.30 -14.17
C PRO A 19 5.69 -20.91 -13.61
N GLU A 20 6.59 -21.88 -13.45
CA GLU A 20 7.92 -21.72 -12.88
C GLU A 20 8.81 -20.83 -13.75
N ILE A 21 8.75 -21.03 -15.07
CA ILE A 21 9.48 -20.21 -16.04
C ILE A 21 8.92 -18.79 -16.07
N PHE A 22 7.59 -18.66 -15.98
CA PHE A 22 6.95 -17.34 -15.89
C PHE A 22 7.41 -16.58 -14.64
N ILE A 23 7.44 -17.24 -13.48
CA ILE A 23 7.94 -16.65 -12.22
C ILE A 23 9.40 -16.20 -12.39
N LYS A 24 10.26 -17.01 -13.02
CA LYS A 24 11.65 -16.65 -13.31
C LYS A 24 11.79 -15.45 -14.24
N ILE A 25 10.92 -15.30 -15.23
CA ILE A 25 10.88 -14.10 -16.06
C ILE A 25 10.54 -12.88 -15.20
N CYS A 26 9.54 -12.99 -14.32
CA CYS A 26 9.10 -11.89 -13.46
C CYS A 26 10.18 -11.40 -12.48
N GLU A 27 11.10 -12.26 -12.01
CA GLU A 27 12.24 -11.87 -11.16
C GLU A 27 13.15 -10.81 -11.81
N HIS A 28 13.14 -10.72 -13.15
CA HIS A 28 13.95 -9.80 -13.94
C HIS A 28 13.18 -8.57 -14.46
N LEU A 29 11.93 -8.38 -14.04
CA LEU A 29 11.11 -7.26 -14.50
C LEU A 29 11.01 -6.16 -13.45
N PRO A 30 11.03 -4.88 -13.84
CA PRO A 30 10.74 -3.78 -12.92
C PRO A 30 9.26 -3.79 -12.52
N PRO A 31 8.88 -3.17 -11.37
CA PRO A 31 7.51 -3.22 -10.90
C PRO A 31 6.47 -2.60 -11.84
N SER A 32 6.87 -1.64 -12.67
CA SER A 32 6.00 -1.07 -13.72
C SER A 32 5.52 -2.13 -14.71
N ASP A 33 6.42 -3.03 -15.10
CA ASP A 33 6.17 -4.02 -16.13
C ASP A 33 5.36 -5.18 -15.56
N LEU A 34 5.65 -5.57 -14.31
CA LEU A 34 4.80 -6.49 -13.55
C LEU A 34 3.36 -5.96 -13.46
N LEU A 35 3.19 -4.66 -13.17
CA LEU A 35 1.87 -4.05 -13.11
C LEU A 35 1.15 -4.11 -14.46
N VAL A 36 1.85 -3.84 -15.57
CA VAL A 36 1.28 -3.99 -16.93
C VAL A 36 0.87 -5.44 -17.20
N LEU A 37 1.70 -6.43 -16.82
CA LEU A 37 1.40 -7.85 -17.02
C LEU A 37 0.13 -8.30 -16.30
N THR A 38 -0.23 -7.69 -15.16
CA THR A 38 -1.50 -7.98 -14.47
C THR A 38 -2.75 -7.72 -15.33
N GLY A 39 -2.63 -6.84 -16.34
CA GLY A 39 -3.70 -6.47 -17.25
C GLY A 39 -3.73 -7.26 -18.56
N VAL A 40 -2.68 -8.05 -18.86
CA VAL A 40 -2.55 -8.72 -20.17
C VAL A 40 -3.45 -9.94 -20.30
N CYS A 41 -3.46 -10.84 -19.30
CA CYS A 41 -4.34 -12.01 -19.31
C CYS A 41 -4.69 -12.47 -17.89
N ARG A 42 -5.78 -13.26 -17.78
CA ARG A 42 -6.25 -13.78 -16.48
C ARG A 42 -5.21 -14.64 -15.77
N ARG A 43 -4.39 -15.37 -16.52
CA ARG A 43 -3.35 -16.24 -15.98
C ARG A 43 -2.24 -15.42 -15.29
N PHE A 44 -1.73 -14.38 -15.95
CA PHE A 44 -0.73 -13.49 -15.34
C PHE A 44 -1.29 -12.75 -14.14
N ARG A 45 -2.53 -12.27 -14.24
CA ARG A 45 -3.23 -11.68 -13.10
C ARG A 45 -3.31 -12.64 -11.92
N GLY A 46 -3.60 -13.92 -12.16
CA GLY A 46 -3.65 -14.94 -11.10
C GLY A 46 -2.30 -15.16 -10.41
N PHE A 47 -1.18 -15.00 -11.10
CA PHE A 47 0.15 -15.11 -10.49
C PHE A 47 0.62 -13.83 -9.79
N LEU A 48 0.19 -12.66 -10.27
CA LEU A 48 0.71 -11.37 -9.82
C LEU A 48 -0.22 -10.64 -8.84
N CYS A 49 -1.49 -11.01 -8.76
CA CYS A 49 -2.51 -10.39 -7.91
C CYS A 49 -3.15 -11.37 -6.92
N SER A 50 -2.33 -12.22 -6.29
CA SER A 50 -2.72 -13.09 -5.17
C SER A 50 -1.89 -12.74 -3.95
N PRO A 51 -2.29 -11.70 -3.18
CA PRO A 51 -1.44 -11.13 -2.14
C PRO A 51 -1.08 -12.12 -1.01
N GLU A 52 -1.95 -13.08 -0.71
CA GLU A 52 -1.71 -14.11 0.32
C GLU A 52 -0.73 -15.20 -0.14
N SER A 53 -0.42 -15.27 -1.44
CA SER A 53 0.54 -16.24 -1.97
C SER A 53 1.98 -15.77 -1.72
N SER A 54 2.79 -16.63 -1.10
CA SER A 54 4.22 -16.37 -0.87
C SER A 54 4.97 -16.13 -2.18
N ILE A 55 4.63 -16.87 -3.23
CA ILE A 55 5.23 -16.72 -4.57
C ILE A 55 4.97 -15.31 -5.12
N THR A 56 3.73 -14.82 -5.01
CA THR A 56 3.37 -13.47 -5.46
C THR A 56 4.19 -12.43 -4.69
N GLN A 57 4.26 -12.55 -3.36
CA GLN A 57 5.05 -11.65 -2.52
C GLN A 57 6.53 -11.67 -2.91
N ASP A 58 7.10 -12.84 -3.17
CA ASP A 58 8.51 -12.99 -3.56
C ASP A 58 8.82 -12.37 -4.92
N ILE A 59 7.91 -12.49 -5.90
CA ILE A 59 8.05 -11.81 -7.21
C ILE A 59 8.13 -10.29 -7.01
N TRP A 60 7.17 -9.71 -6.29
CA TRP A 60 7.13 -8.26 -6.07
C TRP A 60 8.30 -7.79 -5.21
N ARG A 61 8.68 -8.54 -4.18
CA ARG A 61 9.86 -8.26 -3.34
C ARG A 61 11.14 -8.23 -4.16
N THR A 62 11.37 -9.26 -4.97
CA THR A 62 12.56 -9.38 -5.81
C THR A 62 12.64 -8.21 -6.78
N SER A 63 11.53 -7.91 -7.45
CA SER A 63 11.43 -6.75 -8.34
C SER A 63 11.70 -5.42 -7.60
N ARG A 64 11.13 -5.23 -6.40
CA ARG A 64 11.37 -4.03 -5.60
C ARG A 64 12.84 -3.87 -5.21
N VAL A 65 13.45 -4.91 -4.65
CA VAL A 65 14.84 -4.87 -4.19
C VAL A 65 15.79 -4.59 -5.35
N ASN A 66 15.57 -5.22 -6.50
CA ASN A 66 16.44 -5.09 -7.67
C ASN A 66 16.29 -3.74 -8.40
N PHE A 67 15.07 -3.21 -8.51
CA PHE A 67 14.79 -2.06 -9.38
C PHE A 67 14.45 -0.75 -8.65
N LEU A 68 14.18 -0.79 -7.33
CA LEU A 68 13.82 0.39 -6.54
C LEU A 68 14.85 0.66 -5.42
N PRO A 69 16.02 1.26 -5.72
CA PRO A 69 17.10 1.48 -4.73
C PRO A 69 16.67 2.34 -3.53
N SER A 70 15.64 3.17 -3.70
CA SER A 70 15.08 4.01 -2.63
C SER A 70 13.98 3.35 -1.79
N LEU A 71 13.63 2.08 -2.04
CA LEU A 71 12.54 1.36 -1.37
C LEU A 71 12.98 -0.05 -0.93
N GLN A 72 14.06 -0.12 -0.15
CA GLN A 72 14.72 -1.37 0.22
C GLN A 72 14.14 -2.03 1.49
N LEU A 73 13.59 -1.24 2.40
CA LEU A 73 12.95 -1.77 3.61
C LEU A 73 11.73 -2.63 3.27
N PRO A 74 11.41 -3.63 4.10
CA PRO A 74 10.21 -4.43 3.91
C PRO A 74 8.93 -3.56 4.05
N PRO A 75 7.80 -4.01 3.49
CA PRO A 75 6.51 -3.39 3.74
C PRO A 75 6.20 -3.30 5.25
N PRO A 76 5.49 -2.24 5.69
CA PRO A 76 4.93 -2.20 7.04
C PRO A 76 3.98 -3.38 7.30
N ASP A 77 3.80 -3.75 8.57
CA ASP A 77 2.93 -4.85 8.96
C ASP A 77 1.51 -4.69 8.40
N GLY A 78 0.98 -5.77 7.81
CA GLY A 78 -0.34 -5.78 7.17
C GLY A 78 -0.40 -5.06 5.82
N MET A 79 0.74 -4.77 5.17
CA MET A 79 0.81 -4.27 3.79
C MET A 79 1.53 -5.28 2.91
N TYR A 80 0.96 -5.58 1.75
CA TYR A 80 1.56 -6.49 0.77
C TYR A 80 2.59 -5.78 -0.12
N GLU A 81 3.53 -6.55 -0.70
CA GLU A 81 4.61 -6.00 -1.54
C GLU A 81 4.10 -5.19 -2.75
N GLU A 82 3.09 -5.68 -3.48
CA GLU A 82 2.48 -4.92 -4.59
C GLU A 82 1.95 -3.56 -4.11
N GLU A 83 1.17 -3.57 -3.02
CA GLU A 83 0.57 -2.37 -2.44
C GLU A 83 1.66 -1.39 -2.00
N TYR A 84 2.68 -1.88 -1.30
CA TYR A 84 3.83 -1.10 -0.85
C TYR A 84 4.57 -0.41 -2.01
N ILE A 85 4.81 -1.13 -3.11
CA ILE A 85 5.46 -0.58 -4.30
C ILE A 85 4.57 0.44 -4.99
N ARG A 86 3.29 0.13 -5.19
CA ARG A 86 2.33 1.05 -5.82
C ARG A 86 2.23 2.34 -5.03
N PHE A 87 2.10 2.20 -3.71
CA PHE A 87 2.00 3.31 -2.79
C PHE A 87 3.29 4.12 -2.70
N GLY A 88 4.46 3.49 -2.69
CA GLY A 88 5.77 4.14 -2.56
C GLY A 88 6.31 4.78 -3.85
N LYS A 89 6.00 4.21 -5.03
CA LYS A 89 6.65 4.60 -6.30
C LYS A 89 5.75 4.76 -7.52
N LEU A 90 4.73 3.93 -7.70
CA LEU A 90 3.98 3.94 -8.96
C LEU A 90 2.84 4.97 -8.98
N LEU A 91 2.24 5.28 -7.84
CA LEU A 91 1.24 6.33 -7.73
C LEU A 91 1.92 7.70 -7.67
N THR A 92 1.56 8.61 -8.57
CA THR A 92 2.16 9.96 -8.63
C THR A 92 1.22 11.07 -8.20
N ASN A 93 -0.10 10.81 -8.18
CA ASN A 93 -1.11 11.81 -7.84
C ASN A 93 -1.45 11.77 -6.34
N CYS A 94 -2.00 12.88 -5.85
CA CYS A 94 -2.58 12.95 -4.51
C CYS A 94 -3.82 12.04 -4.43
N GLN A 95 -3.90 11.18 -3.41
CA GLN A 95 -5.03 10.27 -3.23
C GLN A 95 -6.37 10.98 -3.00
N TYR A 96 -6.34 12.23 -2.51
CA TYR A 96 -7.55 12.99 -2.18
C TYR A 96 -8.00 13.89 -3.32
N CYS A 97 -7.12 14.78 -3.80
CA CYS A 97 -7.51 15.76 -4.80
C CYS A 97 -7.24 15.30 -6.24
N LEU A 98 -6.50 14.20 -6.45
CA LEU A 98 -6.17 13.60 -7.75
C LEU A 98 -5.42 14.50 -8.76
N THR A 99 -5.27 15.79 -8.49
CA THR A 99 -4.76 16.80 -9.44
C THR A 99 -3.29 17.15 -9.26
N LYS A 100 -2.76 17.02 -8.05
CA LYS A 100 -1.38 17.42 -7.73
C LYS A 100 -0.42 16.25 -7.93
N LYS A 101 0.66 16.49 -8.69
CA LYS A 101 1.79 15.55 -8.88
C LYS A 101 2.88 15.71 -7.82
N THR A 102 2.98 16.88 -7.20
CA THR A 102 3.92 17.12 -6.08
C THR A 102 3.28 16.61 -4.79
N VAL A 103 3.57 15.37 -4.45
CA VAL A 103 3.02 14.68 -3.28
C VAL A 103 4.13 14.02 -2.48
N LYS A 104 3.88 13.85 -1.18
CA LYS A 104 4.74 13.08 -0.28
C LYS A 104 3.98 11.85 0.19
N VAL A 105 4.74 10.81 0.50
CA VAL A 105 4.23 9.63 1.19
C VAL A 105 4.42 9.85 2.69
N TYR A 106 3.32 9.87 3.42
CA TYR A 106 3.31 9.94 4.88
C TYR A 106 3.06 8.52 5.41
N TRP A 107 4.15 7.76 5.56
CA TRP A 107 4.12 6.34 5.91
C TRP A 107 3.37 6.05 7.21
N GLN A 108 3.50 6.93 8.21
CA GLN A 108 2.82 6.85 9.50
C GLN A 108 1.30 6.84 9.35
N PHE A 109 0.77 7.54 8.35
CA PHE A 109 -0.66 7.62 8.07
C PHE A 109 -1.09 6.69 6.93
N ARG A 110 -0.15 6.03 6.25
CA ARG A 110 -0.40 5.27 5.01
C ARG A 110 -1.12 6.09 3.94
N VAL A 111 -0.83 7.39 3.85
CA VAL A 111 -1.38 8.28 2.81
C VAL A 111 -0.32 8.91 1.90
N ARG A 112 -0.66 9.09 0.63
CA ARG A 112 0.09 9.87 -0.35
C ARG A 112 -0.72 11.10 -0.73
N CYS A 113 -0.28 12.27 -0.27
CA CYS A 113 -1.04 13.49 -0.50
C CYS A 113 -0.16 14.72 -0.71
N CYS A 114 -0.74 15.75 -1.32
CA CYS A 114 -0.12 17.08 -1.37
C CYS A 114 -0.20 17.76 0.00
N GLN A 115 0.60 18.80 0.19
CA GLN A 115 0.63 19.55 1.45
C GLN A 115 -0.75 20.13 1.82
N GLU A 116 -1.51 20.65 0.86
CA GLU A 116 -2.86 21.17 1.09
C GLU A 116 -3.79 20.07 1.66
N CYS A 117 -3.72 18.85 1.11
CA CYS A 117 -4.52 17.73 1.58
C CYS A 117 -4.02 17.19 2.92
N LEU A 118 -2.71 17.21 3.19
CA LEU A 118 -2.19 16.90 4.52
C LEU A 118 -2.83 17.83 5.55
N SER A 119 -2.71 19.14 5.36
CA SER A 119 -3.24 20.15 6.29
C SER A 119 -4.75 20.05 6.52
N LYS A 120 -5.53 19.64 5.50
CA LYS A 120 -6.98 19.41 5.64
C LYS A 120 -7.35 18.17 6.45
N ASN A 121 -6.47 17.18 6.51
CA ASN A 121 -6.75 15.88 7.12
C ASN A 121 -5.92 15.62 8.38
N THR A 122 -5.11 16.59 8.81
CA THR A 122 -4.36 16.50 10.07
C THR A 122 -4.77 17.60 11.03
N THR A 123 -4.71 17.30 12.32
CA THR A 123 -4.86 18.30 13.37
C THR A 123 -3.53 18.48 14.12
N PRO A 124 -3.07 19.73 14.35
CA PRO A 124 -1.94 19.98 15.22
C PRO A 124 -2.36 19.82 16.69
N ILE A 125 -1.43 19.33 17.51
CA ILE A 125 -1.44 19.66 18.93
C ILE A 125 -0.53 20.86 19.11
N VAL A 126 -1.04 21.91 19.77
CA VAL A 126 -0.22 23.09 20.06
C VAL A 126 0.89 22.67 21.02
N PHE A 127 2.15 22.76 20.57
CA PHE A 127 3.31 22.72 21.45
C PHE A 127 3.21 23.89 22.44
N SER A 128 2.62 23.65 23.60
CA SER A 128 2.78 24.56 24.73
C SER A 128 3.84 23.96 25.66
N LYS A 129 4.85 24.77 25.99
CA LYS A 129 5.93 24.42 26.92
C LYS A 129 5.41 24.08 28.33
N THR A 130 4.13 24.32 28.60
CA THR A 130 3.50 24.23 29.91
C THR A 130 2.52 23.08 30.08
N TYR A 131 2.28 22.23 29.07
CA TYR A 131 1.43 21.06 29.31
C TYR A 131 2.24 19.81 29.69
N GLU A 132 1.67 19.03 30.58
CA GLU A 132 2.06 17.69 30.97
C GLU A 132 1.66 16.65 29.87
N TRP A 133 1.73 17.04 28.58
CA TRP A 133 0.91 16.54 27.46
C TRP A 133 1.31 15.19 26.82
N MET A 134 1.83 14.25 27.59
CA MET A 134 1.78 12.82 27.22
C MET A 134 0.79 12.02 28.09
N ASN A 135 -0.11 12.72 28.77
CA ASN A 135 -1.10 12.11 29.67
C ASN A 135 -2.46 11.84 29.02
N ASP A 136 -2.69 12.28 27.77
CA ASP A 136 -3.88 11.85 27.03
C ASP A 136 -3.64 10.45 26.46
N SER A 137 -4.23 9.46 27.13
CA SER A 137 -4.10 8.04 26.79
C SER A 137 -4.57 7.75 25.35
N VAL A 138 -5.53 8.51 24.82
CA VAL A 138 -6.04 8.33 23.46
C VAL A 138 -4.97 8.69 22.44
N LEU A 139 -4.25 9.79 22.66
CA LEU A 139 -3.22 10.27 21.76
C LEU A 139 -1.94 9.44 21.82
N SER A 140 -1.66 8.79 22.96
CA SER A 140 -0.44 7.99 23.17
C SER A 140 -0.29 6.82 22.19
N GLY A 141 -1.42 6.27 21.72
CA GLY A 141 -1.45 5.17 20.75
C GLY A 141 -1.49 5.59 19.28
N LEU A 142 -1.63 6.89 18.99
CA LEU A 142 -1.86 7.36 17.63
C LEU A 142 -0.57 7.67 16.87
N ALA A 143 -0.57 7.32 15.59
CA ALA A 143 0.46 7.73 14.66
C ALA A 143 0.47 9.26 14.50
N TYR A 144 1.68 9.83 14.38
CA TYR A 144 1.86 11.25 14.15
C TYR A 144 3.01 11.53 13.17
N VAL A 145 3.03 12.73 12.60
CA VAL A 145 4.16 13.26 11.82
C VAL A 145 4.61 14.60 12.38
N ARG A 146 5.90 14.89 12.27
CA ARG A 146 6.44 16.23 12.58
C ARG A 146 6.51 17.05 11.31
N HIS A 147 5.86 18.22 11.31
CA HIS A 147 5.84 19.12 10.17
C HIS A 147 5.86 20.57 10.66
N ASN A 148 6.78 21.40 10.16
CA ASN A 148 6.93 22.82 10.56
C ASN A 148 6.94 23.04 12.09
N ASN A 149 7.69 22.21 12.82
CA ASN A 149 7.76 22.25 14.29
C ASN A 149 6.42 22.02 15.01
N GLN A 150 5.47 21.34 14.35
CA GLN A 150 4.21 20.87 14.92
C GLN A 150 4.16 19.34 14.87
N VAL A 151 3.53 18.74 15.89
CA VAL A 151 3.11 17.34 15.87
C VAL A 151 1.70 17.32 15.31
N LEU A 152 1.55 16.63 14.18
CA LEU A 152 0.30 16.49 13.48
C LEU A 152 -0.19 15.05 13.64
N PHE A 153 -1.45 14.90 14.02
CA PHE A 153 -2.15 13.62 14.03
C PHE A 153 -3.14 13.55 12.88
N TRP A 154 -3.44 12.35 12.40
CA TRP A 154 -4.45 12.15 11.39
C TRP A 154 -5.84 12.40 12.00
N TYR A 155 -6.57 13.40 11.50
CA TYR A 155 -7.83 13.85 12.10
C TYR A 155 -8.90 12.74 12.15
N PRO A 156 -9.10 11.93 11.09
CA PRO A 156 -10.00 10.78 11.16
C PRO A 156 -9.67 9.81 12.31
N ASP A 157 -8.39 9.50 12.51
CA ASP A 157 -7.94 8.53 13.53
C ASP A 157 -8.14 9.08 14.93
N VAL A 158 -7.80 10.35 15.14
CA VAL A 158 -8.10 11.06 16.40
C VAL A 158 -9.60 10.99 16.70
N LYS A 159 -10.44 11.32 15.71
CA LYS A 159 -11.90 11.34 15.89
C LYS A 159 -12.46 9.94 16.18
N SER A 160 -11.97 8.89 15.53
CA SER A 160 -12.42 7.52 15.81
C SER A 160 -11.96 7.06 17.20
N SER A 161 -10.71 7.33 17.57
CA SER A 161 -10.19 6.89 18.87
C SER A 161 -10.85 7.60 20.04
N TYR A 162 -11.18 8.89 19.95
CA TYR A 162 -11.98 9.54 20.99
C TYR A 162 -13.40 8.98 21.09
N LYS A 163 -14.05 8.68 19.96
CA LYS A 163 -15.38 8.04 19.97
C LYS A 163 -15.36 6.66 20.62
N GLU A 164 -14.34 5.86 20.31
CA GLU A 164 -14.13 4.55 20.94
C GLU A 164 -13.84 4.70 22.43
N PHE A 165 -12.98 5.65 22.79
CA PHE A 165 -12.67 5.95 24.18
C PHE A 165 -13.93 6.37 24.96
N GLU A 166 -14.76 7.27 24.44
CA GLU A 166 -16.02 7.67 25.06
C GLU A 166 -17.00 6.49 25.21
N ALA A 167 -17.12 5.64 24.18
CA ALA A 167 -17.98 4.46 24.23
C ALA A 167 -17.54 3.46 25.31
N ILE A 168 -16.23 3.31 25.53
CA ILE A 168 -15.66 2.44 26.58
C ILE A 168 -15.75 3.11 27.95
N SER A 169 -15.44 4.41 28.03
CA SER A 169 -15.41 5.19 29.28
C SER A 169 -16.82 5.41 29.86
N GLY A 170 -17.85 5.38 29.01
CA GLY A 170 -19.26 5.45 29.37
C GLY A 170 -19.83 4.23 30.11
N ASN A 171 -19.00 3.38 30.75
CA ASN A 171 -19.49 2.34 31.64
C ASN A 171 -18.62 1.97 32.86
N LYS A 172 -17.43 2.53 33.06
CA LYS A 172 -16.64 2.31 34.29
C LYS A 172 -15.62 3.42 34.49
N TYR A 173 -15.98 4.47 35.22
CA TYR A 173 -15.09 5.21 36.15
C TYR A 173 -15.98 6.13 37.02
N LEU A 174 -16.87 5.51 37.79
CA LEU A 174 -17.20 5.98 39.13
C LEU A 174 -16.49 4.99 40.07
N GLU A 175 -15.89 5.52 41.14
CA GLU A 175 -14.95 4.88 42.06
C GLU A 175 -13.48 4.91 41.63
N TRP A 176 -12.86 6.08 41.84
CA TRP A 176 -11.72 6.19 42.77
C TRP A 176 -11.91 7.47 43.60
#